data_AF-A0A5C3E0H5-F1
#
_entry.id   AF-A0A5C3E0H5-F1
#
_cell.length_a   1.000
_cell.length_b   1.000
_cell.length_c   1.000
_cell.angle_alpha   90.00
_cell.angle_beta   90.00
_cell.angle_gamma   90.00
#
_symmetry.space_group_name_H-M   'P 1'
#
loop_
_entity.id
_entity.type
_entity.pdbx_description
1 polymer ?
#
loop_
_entity_poly.entity_id
_entity_poly.type
_entity_poly.pdbx_seq_one_letter_code
_entity_poly.pdbx_strand_id
1 'polypeptide(L)'
;MSSGYELHQKLRTKTVRQVKKKQYSEAISTLHSGSLDLLSQSEQGSACDLALYMIDVYTISDAAVDSESRDRITDILDKAAPDFWRKKVIDAAVKWSIKATGASTGDPLLRLWIGKMYAKEADYEHAEAHFLAACVVTEQTYAVESAPKAYANAMVEWLGKFAQQAAEQEGETRNADAIQRIEAGRFALRATIPLLANHAVSQAITFQETYLTQVTKSQKSLLLPVTPNPRPYVPPGSPTPSTTTNSNLQLYLTANADLNFSQMAVALVSESNKLRTTSSRIPDWLRNAWINLVRQYEREAPALMHEDGVRAAIPQIGAEWFGLQQPRNQGNMLSDMMASLFGGPSSGGNGGGEQKQQQQQQIKGAGAPPKPMAPLTTTATVGAQNSAAVADDLVDDEMD
;
A
#
# COMPACT_ATOMS: atom_id res chain seq x y z
N MET A 1 29.33 -38.38 -0.79
CA MET A 1 28.40 -37.26 -1.08
C MET A 1 29.26 -36.09 -1.49
N SER A 2 29.08 -35.51 -2.68
CA SER A 2 29.84 -34.30 -3.05
C SER A 2 29.42 -33.20 -2.09
N SER A 3 30.39 -32.48 -1.51
CA SER A 3 30.07 -31.35 -0.62
C SER A 3 29.25 -30.31 -1.39
N GLY A 4 28.30 -29.62 -0.73
CA GLY A 4 27.48 -28.59 -1.36
C GLY A 4 28.32 -27.54 -2.11
N TYR A 5 29.50 -27.21 -1.59
CA TYR A 5 30.48 -26.33 -2.23
C TYR A 5 31.03 -26.90 -3.55
N GLU A 6 31.38 -28.18 -3.60
CA GLU A 6 31.88 -28.82 -4.82
C GLU A 6 30.81 -28.86 -5.91
N LEU A 7 29.56 -29.19 -5.53
CA LEU A 7 28.42 -29.17 -6.43
C LEU A 7 28.22 -27.76 -7.00
N HIS A 8 28.23 -26.74 -6.14
CA HIS A 8 28.11 -25.33 -6.52
C HIS A 8 29.15 -24.92 -7.56
N GLN A 9 30.44 -25.17 -7.29
CA GLN A 9 31.53 -24.81 -8.22
C GLN A 9 31.44 -25.57 -9.55
N LYS A 10 31.07 -26.85 -9.51
CA LYS A 10 30.87 -27.68 -10.70
C LYS A 10 29.74 -27.13 -11.58
N LEU A 11 28.61 -26.76 -10.98
CA LEU A 11 27.46 -26.21 -11.68
C LEU A 11 27.78 -24.85 -12.30
N ARG A 12 28.48 -23.96 -11.58
CA ARG A 12 28.93 -22.67 -12.14
C ARG A 12 29.84 -22.87 -13.35
N THR A 13 30.84 -23.75 -13.23
CA THR A 13 31.78 -24.03 -14.33
C THR A 13 31.07 -24.62 -15.55
N LYS A 14 30.13 -25.54 -15.34
CA LYS A 14 29.30 -26.12 -16.42
C LYS A 14 28.47 -25.04 -17.11
N THR A 15 27.83 -24.17 -16.32
CA THR A 15 27.00 -23.06 -16.81
C THR A 15 27.81 -22.09 -17.67
N VAL A 16 29.01 -21.67 -17.24
CA VAL A 16 29.90 -20.79 -18.04
C VAL A 16 30.17 -21.40 -19.42
N ARG A 17 30.41 -22.72 -19.49
CA ARG A 17 30.65 -23.42 -20.77
C ARG A 17 29.39 -23.45 -21.63
N GLN A 18 28.21 -23.69 -21.05
CA GLN A 18 26.93 -23.70 -21.77
C GLN A 18 26.58 -22.30 -22.31
N VAL A 19 26.74 -21.25 -21.50
CA VAL A 19 26.53 -19.85 -21.91
C VAL A 19 27.44 -19.45 -23.06
N LYS A 20 28.74 -19.82 -23.02
CA LYS A 20 29.68 -19.58 -24.14
C LYS A 20 29.25 -20.27 -25.44
N LYS A 21 28.59 -21.42 -25.33
CA LYS A 21 28.03 -22.17 -26.47
C LYS A 21 26.61 -21.71 -26.86
N LYS A 22 26.08 -20.67 -26.21
CA LYS A 22 24.69 -20.18 -26.38
C LYS A 22 23.62 -21.23 -26.06
N GLN A 23 23.95 -22.23 -25.24
CA GLN A 23 23.01 -23.26 -24.76
C GLN A 23 22.25 -22.75 -23.53
N TYR A 24 21.48 -21.67 -23.69
CA TYR A 24 20.86 -20.96 -22.56
C TYR A 24 19.80 -21.79 -21.84
N SER A 25 18.94 -22.50 -22.57
CA SER A 25 17.89 -23.36 -21.99
C SER A 25 18.47 -24.46 -21.09
N GLU A 26 19.53 -25.13 -21.55
CA GLU A 26 20.24 -26.15 -20.76
C GLU A 26 20.92 -25.56 -19.52
N ALA A 27 21.48 -24.34 -19.65
CA ALA A 27 22.10 -23.62 -18.54
C ALA A 27 21.06 -23.27 -17.47
N ILE A 28 19.92 -22.70 -17.88
CA ILE A 28 18.80 -22.36 -17.00
C ILE A 28 18.29 -23.60 -16.27
N SER A 29 18.02 -24.70 -16.99
CA SER A 29 17.56 -25.94 -16.38
C SER A 29 18.59 -26.52 -15.40
N THR A 30 19.89 -26.46 -15.74
CA THR A 30 20.96 -26.94 -14.86
C THR A 30 21.05 -26.12 -13.57
N LEU A 31 20.94 -24.80 -13.68
CA LEU A 31 20.97 -23.88 -12.54
C LEU A 31 19.73 -24.03 -11.65
N HIS A 32 18.56 -24.18 -12.26
CA HIS A 32 17.30 -24.39 -11.53
C HIS A 32 17.36 -25.65 -10.67
N SER A 33 17.59 -26.82 -11.29
CA SER A 33 17.69 -28.09 -10.55
C SER A 33 18.81 -28.06 -9.51
N GLY A 34 19.97 -27.49 -9.87
CA GLY A 34 21.09 -27.35 -8.95
C GLY A 34 20.80 -26.46 -7.73
N SER A 35 20.00 -25.40 -7.91
CA SER A 35 19.55 -24.54 -6.81
C SER A 35 18.65 -25.31 -5.86
N LEU A 36 17.67 -26.07 -6.38
CA LEU A 36 16.78 -26.89 -5.56
C LEU A 36 17.52 -28.00 -4.81
N ASP A 37 18.50 -28.64 -5.45
CA ASP A 37 19.34 -29.67 -4.82
C ASP A 37 20.15 -29.10 -3.65
N LEU A 38 20.72 -27.89 -3.79
CA LEU A 38 21.45 -27.22 -2.72
C LEU A 38 20.53 -26.75 -1.59
N LEU A 39 19.31 -26.27 -1.91
CA LEU A 39 18.31 -25.95 -0.89
C LEU A 39 17.92 -27.19 -0.07
N SER A 40 17.79 -28.36 -0.71
CA SER A 40 17.52 -29.62 -0.02
C SER A 40 18.63 -30.04 0.95
N GLN A 41 19.85 -29.53 0.75
CA GLN A 41 21.03 -29.72 1.60
C GLN A 41 21.21 -28.58 2.62
N SER A 42 20.26 -27.64 2.71
CA SER A 42 20.33 -26.43 3.56
C SER A 42 21.46 -25.46 3.20
N GLU A 43 22.02 -25.55 1.99
CA GLU A 43 23.08 -24.67 1.47
C GLU A 43 22.49 -23.39 0.86
N GLN A 44 21.86 -22.55 1.70
CA GLN A 44 21.09 -21.37 1.27
C GLN A 44 21.89 -20.41 0.40
N GLY A 45 23.10 -20.04 0.82
CA GLY A 45 23.94 -19.08 0.09
C GLY A 45 24.35 -19.59 -1.29
N SER A 46 24.77 -20.85 -1.38
CA SER A 46 25.19 -21.49 -2.63
C SER A 46 24.00 -21.66 -3.58
N ALA A 47 22.84 -22.07 -3.07
CA ALA A 47 21.62 -22.21 -3.86
C ALA A 47 21.13 -20.87 -4.42
N CYS A 48 21.08 -19.83 -3.58
CA CYS A 48 20.63 -18.51 -4.01
C CYS A 48 21.62 -17.86 -4.98
N ASP A 49 22.93 -18.11 -4.85
CA ASP A 49 23.91 -17.69 -5.86
C ASP A 49 23.65 -18.32 -7.23
N LEU A 50 23.31 -19.61 -7.29
CA LEU A 50 22.91 -20.26 -8.54
C LEU A 50 21.60 -19.70 -9.09
N ALA A 51 20.63 -19.36 -8.22
CA ALA A 51 19.38 -18.72 -8.62
C ALA A 51 19.62 -17.32 -9.22
N LEU A 52 20.51 -16.53 -8.61
CA LEU A 52 20.94 -15.24 -9.16
C LEU A 52 21.60 -15.43 -10.53
N TYR A 53 22.48 -16.42 -10.67
CA TYR A 53 23.11 -16.71 -11.95
C TYR A 53 22.07 -17.15 -13.00
N MET A 54 21.01 -17.86 -12.60
CA MET A 54 19.91 -18.22 -13.50
C MET A 54 19.21 -16.98 -14.05
N ILE A 55 18.92 -16.00 -13.19
CA ILE A 55 18.30 -14.71 -13.57
C ILE A 55 19.24 -13.90 -14.47
N ASP A 56 20.56 -13.93 -14.22
CA ASP A 56 21.54 -13.32 -15.11
C ASP A 56 21.54 -13.98 -16.49
N VAL A 57 21.41 -15.31 -16.56
CA VAL A 57 21.29 -16.03 -17.84
C VAL A 57 20.01 -15.64 -18.57
N TYR A 58 18.87 -15.49 -17.88
CA TYR A 58 17.66 -14.93 -18.49
C TYR A 58 17.91 -13.55 -19.09
N THR A 59 18.67 -12.71 -18.40
CA THR A 59 19.03 -11.37 -18.89
C THR A 59 19.95 -11.41 -20.10
N ILE A 60 20.91 -12.35 -20.13
CA ILE A 60 21.85 -12.53 -21.25
C ILE A 60 21.13 -13.07 -22.48
N SER A 61 20.17 -13.98 -22.30
CA SER A 61 19.43 -14.62 -23.39
C SER A 61 18.20 -13.83 -23.84
N ASP A 62 17.94 -12.66 -23.24
CA ASP A 62 16.73 -11.86 -23.46
C ASP A 62 15.44 -12.68 -23.31
N ALA A 63 15.39 -13.50 -22.25
CA ALA A 63 14.24 -14.36 -21.99
C ALA A 63 13.02 -13.54 -21.57
N ALA A 64 11.87 -13.87 -22.18
CA ALA A 64 10.58 -13.27 -21.81
C ALA A 64 10.09 -13.77 -20.45
N VAL A 65 9.24 -12.98 -19.79
CA VAL A 65 8.54 -13.42 -18.58
C VAL A 65 7.29 -14.22 -19.00
N ASP A 66 7.36 -15.53 -18.83
CA ASP A 66 6.32 -16.50 -19.15
C ASP A 66 6.01 -17.40 -17.94
N SER A 67 5.18 -18.44 -18.10
CA SER A 67 4.88 -19.35 -16.99
C SER A 67 6.12 -20.09 -16.50
N GLU A 68 6.91 -20.63 -17.42
CA GLU A 68 8.05 -21.48 -17.09
C GLU A 68 9.15 -20.73 -16.35
N SER A 69 9.46 -19.51 -16.79
CA SER A 69 10.44 -18.64 -16.13
C SER A 69 9.97 -18.19 -14.75
N ARG A 70 8.67 -17.90 -14.60
CA ARG A 70 8.05 -17.60 -13.30
C ARG A 70 8.12 -18.81 -12.37
N ASP A 71 7.67 -19.97 -12.83
CA ASP A 71 7.57 -21.19 -12.04
C ASP A 71 8.94 -21.59 -11.48
N ARG A 72 10.00 -21.52 -12.30
CA ARG A 72 11.39 -21.77 -11.84
C ARG A 72 11.86 -20.82 -10.74
N ILE A 73 11.50 -19.53 -10.83
CA ILE A 73 11.85 -18.55 -9.80
C ILE A 73 11.07 -18.85 -8.52
N THR A 74 9.76 -19.08 -8.64
CA THR A 74 8.90 -19.33 -7.48
C THR A 74 9.22 -20.65 -6.79
N ASP A 75 9.61 -21.70 -7.52
CA ASP A 75 10.03 -22.99 -6.96
C ASP A 75 11.25 -22.85 -6.04
N ILE A 76 12.21 -22.02 -6.46
CA ILE A 76 13.41 -21.72 -5.66
C ILE A 76 13.01 -20.89 -4.43
N LEU A 77 12.21 -19.83 -4.62
CA LEU A 77 11.81 -18.94 -3.52
C LEU A 77 10.98 -19.65 -2.46
N ASP A 78 10.11 -20.60 -2.84
CA ASP A 78 9.27 -21.37 -1.91
C ASP A 78 10.11 -22.29 -0.98
N LYS A 79 11.26 -22.76 -1.47
CA LYS A 79 12.19 -23.60 -0.71
C LYS A 79 13.28 -22.82 0.03
N ALA A 80 13.52 -21.58 -0.37
CA ALA A 80 14.53 -20.73 0.25
C ALA A 80 14.06 -20.25 1.62
N ALA A 81 14.99 -20.21 2.58
CA ALA A 81 14.71 -19.68 3.91
C ALA A 81 14.40 -18.18 3.86
N PRO A 82 13.61 -17.63 4.81
CA PRO A 82 13.33 -16.20 4.92
C PRO A 82 14.54 -15.42 5.44
N ASP A 83 15.64 -15.44 4.68
CA ASP A 83 16.91 -14.81 5.02
C ASP A 83 17.31 -13.74 3.99
N PHE A 84 18.50 -13.16 4.21
CA PHE A 84 19.08 -12.17 3.32
C PHE A 84 19.32 -12.70 1.89
N TRP A 85 19.59 -13.98 1.71
CA TRP A 85 19.83 -14.57 0.40
C TRP A 85 18.56 -14.65 -0.43
N ARG A 86 17.45 -15.06 0.18
CA ARG A 86 16.16 -15.06 -0.51
C ARG A 86 15.73 -13.65 -0.92
N LYS A 87 15.98 -12.64 -0.07
CA LYS A 87 15.74 -11.22 -0.42
C LYS A 87 16.50 -10.81 -1.68
N LYS A 88 17.78 -11.20 -1.81
CA LYS A 88 18.57 -10.91 -3.03
C LYS A 88 17.95 -11.53 -4.28
N VAL A 89 17.47 -12.77 -4.19
CA VAL A 89 16.82 -13.45 -5.32
C VAL A 89 15.52 -12.73 -5.70
N ILE A 90 14.72 -12.30 -4.72
CA ILE A 90 13.50 -11.51 -4.95
C ILE A 90 13.83 -10.19 -5.66
N ASP A 91 14.80 -9.43 -5.16
CA ASP A 91 15.19 -8.14 -5.74
C ASP A 91 15.70 -8.31 -7.18
N ALA A 92 16.50 -9.35 -7.43
CA ALA A 92 16.99 -9.69 -8.77
C ALA A 92 15.85 -10.11 -9.71
N ALA A 93 14.93 -10.96 -9.25
CA ALA A 93 13.79 -11.44 -10.04
C ALA A 93 12.85 -10.28 -10.42
N VAL A 94 12.56 -9.39 -9.46
CA VAL A 94 11.78 -8.18 -9.71
C VAL A 94 12.48 -7.29 -10.74
N LYS A 95 13.77 -7.01 -10.54
CA LYS A 95 14.56 -6.16 -11.44
C LYS A 95 14.62 -6.74 -12.85
N TRP A 96 14.81 -8.05 -12.98
CA TRP A 96 14.76 -8.75 -14.25
C TRP A 96 13.38 -8.63 -14.89
N SER A 97 12.29 -8.86 -14.14
CA SER A 97 10.93 -8.77 -14.69
C SER A 97 10.59 -7.36 -15.18
N ILE A 98 11.04 -6.30 -14.50
CA ILE A 98 10.91 -4.90 -14.96
C ILE A 98 11.58 -4.73 -16.31
N LYS A 99 12.82 -5.21 -16.45
CA LYS A 99 13.58 -5.10 -17.70
C LYS A 99 12.95 -5.93 -18.82
N ALA A 100 12.56 -7.17 -18.54
CA ALA A 100 12.05 -8.12 -19.54
C ALA A 100 10.64 -7.77 -20.03
N THR A 101 9.80 -7.19 -19.17
CA THR A 101 8.44 -6.72 -19.56
C THR A 101 8.43 -5.29 -20.07
N GLY A 102 9.41 -4.46 -19.69
CA GLY A 102 9.39 -3.02 -19.90
C GLY A 102 8.45 -2.27 -18.94
N ALA A 103 7.78 -2.97 -18.03
CA ALA A 103 6.85 -2.39 -17.09
C ALA A 103 7.56 -1.85 -15.85
N SER A 104 7.23 -0.62 -15.42
CA SER A 104 7.84 0.01 -14.24
C SER A 104 7.60 -0.78 -12.94
N THR A 105 6.56 -1.61 -12.89
CA THR A 105 6.20 -2.44 -11.73
C THR A 105 6.75 -3.87 -11.80
N GLY A 106 7.21 -4.31 -12.97
CA GLY A 106 7.57 -5.71 -13.23
C GLY A 106 6.35 -6.59 -13.51
N ASP A 107 6.56 -7.91 -13.52
CA ASP A 107 5.49 -8.85 -13.85
C ASP A 107 4.43 -8.94 -12.73
N PRO A 108 3.12 -8.72 -13.03
CA PRO A 108 2.06 -8.72 -12.02
C PRO A 108 1.87 -10.05 -11.30
N LEU A 109 2.04 -11.20 -11.99
CA LEU A 109 1.83 -12.51 -11.39
C LEU A 109 2.98 -12.88 -10.44
N LEU A 110 4.22 -12.58 -10.83
CA LEU A 110 5.39 -12.73 -9.97
C LEU A 110 5.28 -11.84 -8.73
N ARG A 111 4.88 -10.57 -8.91
CA ARG A 111 4.60 -9.65 -7.79
C ARG A 111 3.54 -10.21 -6.86
N LEU A 112 2.42 -10.69 -7.40
CA LEU A 112 1.34 -11.27 -6.61
C LEU A 112 1.80 -12.50 -5.82
N TRP A 113 2.59 -13.37 -6.44
CA TRP A 113 3.11 -14.56 -5.77
C TRP A 113 4.03 -14.18 -4.61
N ILE A 114 4.97 -13.25 -4.82
CA ILE A 114 5.88 -12.77 -3.77
C ILE A 114 5.09 -12.12 -2.62
N GLY A 115 4.08 -11.31 -2.93
CA GLY A 115 3.22 -10.71 -1.91
C GLY A 115 2.49 -11.76 -1.06
N LYS A 116 1.95 -12.81 -1.69
CA LYS A 116 1.32 -13.93 -0.97
C LYS A 116 2.30 -14.73 -0.12
N MET A 117 3.53 -14.94 -0.61
CA MET A 117 4.59 -15.61 0.14
C MET A 117 4.92 -14.84 1.42
N TYR A 118 5.18 -13.54 1.33
CA TYR A 118 5.43 -12.69 2.51
C TYR A 118 4.24 -12.65 3.47
N ALA A 119 3.01 -12.54 2.96
CA ALA A 119 1.80 -12.53 3.80
C ALA A 119 1.62 -13.85 4.57
N LYS A 120 1.90 -15.00 3.94
CA LYS A 120 1.86 -16.33 4.60
C LYS A 120 2.84 -16.42 5.77
N GLU A 121 3.94 -15.67 5.70
CA GLU A 121 4.97 -15.59 6.74
C GLU A 121 4.73 -14.47 7.76
N ALA A 122 3.56 -13.81 7.69
CA ALA A 122 3.20 -12.64 8.49
C ALA A 122 4.11 -11.41 8.31
N ASP A 123 4.91 -11.37 7.23
CA ASP A 123 5.73 -10.21 6.85
C ASP A 123 4.95 -9.28 5.91
N TYR A 124 3.89 -8.68 6.46
CA TYR A 124 2.96 -7.88 5.65
C TYR A 124 3.54 -6.55 5.17
N GLU A 125 4.51 -5.98 5.89
CA GLU A 125 5.18 -4.74 5.50
C GLU A 125 5.87 -4.90 4.14
N HIS A 126 6.60 -6.00 3.95
CA HIS A 126 7.20 -6.31 2.66
C HIS A 126 6.15 -6.77 1.64
N ALA A 127 5.13 -7.55 2.07
CA ALA A 127 4.08 -8.02 1.18
C ALA A 127 3.32 -6.88 0.48
N GLU A 128 3.07 -5.78 1.20
CA GLU A 128 2.25 -4.66 0.76
C GLU A 128 2.72 -4.05 -0.56
N ALA A 129 4.01 -3.75 -0.68
CA ALA A 129 4.58 -3.17 -1.90
C ALA A 129 4.41 -4.09 -3.11
N HIS A 130 4.49 -5.41 -2.90
CA HIS A 130 4.30 -6.41 -3.95
C HIS A 130 2.84 -6.54 -4.36
N PHE A 131 1.90 -6.53 -3.41
CA PHE A 131 0.47 -6.52 -3.73
C PHE A 131 0.04 -5.26 -4.49
N LEU A 132 0.52 -4.09 -4.06
CA LEU A 132 0.26 -2.83 -4.75
C LEU A 132 0.78 -2.87 -6.19
N ALA A 133 2.03 -3.28 -6.39
CA ALA A 133 2.62 -3.42 -7.72
C ALA A 133 1.86 -4.42 -8.60
N ALA A 134 1.33 -5.52 -8.03
CA ALA A 134 0.53 -6.49 -8.76
C ALA A 134 -0.86 -5.98 -9.19
N CYS A 135 -1.37 -4.93 -8.52
CA CYS A 135 -2.66 -4.31 -8.87
C CYS A 135 -2.53 -3.22 -9.93
N VAL A 136 -1.35 -2.62 -10.09
CA VAL A 136 -1.15 -1.49 -11.00
C VAL A 136 -0.86 -1.98 -12.41
N VAL A 137 -1.75 -1.60 -13.33
CA VAL A 137 -1.66 -1.93 -14.75
C VAL A 137 -0.88 -0.82 -15.46
N THR A 138 0.10 -1.23 -16.25
CA THR A 138 0.90 -0.36 -17.11
C THR A 138 0.57 -0.65 -18.57
N GLU A 139 1.07 0.15 -19.51
CA GLU A 139 0.89 -0.11 -20.95
C GLU A 139 1.46 -1.47 -21.39
N GLN A 140 2.43 -2.00 -20.63
CA GLN A 140 3.14 -3.24 -20.91
C GLN A 140 2.63 -4.43 -20.08
N THR A 141 1.62 -4.25 -19.20
CA THR A 141 1.11 -5.30 -18.31
C THR A 141 -0.40 -5.46 -18.40
N TYR A 142 -0.91 -6.51 -17.75
CA TYR A 142 -2.32 -6.87 -17.71
C TYR A 142 -2.87 -6.84 -16.29
N ALA A 143 -4.18 -6.68 -16.16
CA ALA A 143 -4.86 -6.74 -14.88
C ALA A 143 -4.91 -8.18 -14.38
N VAL A 144 -4.55 -8.39 -13.11
CA VAL A 144 -4.74 -9.67 -12.42
C VAL A 144 -5.93 -9.55 -11.48
N GLU A 145 -7.09 -10.11 -11.86
CA GLU A 145 -8.35 -9.96 -11.11
C GLU A 145 -8.26 -10.42 -9.65
N SER A 146 -7.41 -11.41 -9.38
CA SER A 146 -7.21 -11.94 -8.03
C SER A 146 -6.30 -11.08 -7.15
N ALA A 147 -5.51 -10.16 -7.72
CA ALA A 147 -4.57 -9.34 -6.98
C ALA A 147 -5.23 -8.42 -5.94
N PRO A 148 -6.22 -7.57 -6.27
CA PRO A 148 -6.87 -6.71 -5.28
C PRO A 148 -7.61 -7.50 -4.20
N LYS A 149 -8.17 -8.68 -4.54
CA LYS A 149 -8.83 -9.57 -3.57
C LYS A 149 -7.83 -10.17 -2.59
N ALA A 150 -6.70 -10.66 -3.09
CA ALA A 150 -5.63 -11.21 -2.26
C ALA A 150 -5.04 -10.12 -1.35
N TYR A 151 -4.86 -8.90 -1.88
CA TYR A 151 -4.38 -7.76 -1.10
C TYR A 151 -5.34 -7.38 0.03
N ALA A 152 -6.65 -7.33 -0.26
CA ALA A 152 -7.69 -7.07 0.74
C ALA A 152 -7.69 -8.12 1.85
N ASN A 153 -7.61 -9.40 1.50
CA ASN A 153 -7.57 -10.49 2.48
C ASN A 153 -6.31 -10.39 3.37
N ALA A 154 -5.14 -10.11 2.77
CA ALA A 154 -3.89 -9.92 3.51
C ALA A 154 -3.99 -8.74 4.48
N MET A 155 -4.61 -7.63 4.08
CA MET A 155 -4.81 -6.46 4.94
C MET A 155 -5.77 -6.74 6.10
N VAL A 156 -6.81 -7.54 5.90
CA VAL A 156 -7.72 -7.96 6.99
C VAL A 156 -7.01 -8.90 7.96
N GLU A 157 -6.20 -9.84 7.45
CA GLU A 157 -5.41 -10.73 8.30
C GLU A 157 -4.35 -9.96 9.10
N TRP A 158 -3.67 -9.01 8.46
CA TRP A 158 -2.70 -8.15 9.13
C TRP A 158 -3.36 -7.31 10.23
N LEU A 159 -4.50 -6.67 9.94
CA LEU A 159 -5.27 -5.94 10.94
C LEU A 159 -5.60 -6.79 12.17
N GLY A 160 -6.02 -8.05 11.96
CA GLY A 160 -6.32 -8.98 13.05
C GLY A 160 -5.09 -9.29 13.93
N LYS A 161 -3.95 -9.63 13.30
CA LYS A 161 -2.70 -9.89 14.03
C LYS A 161 -2.15 -8.64 14.73
N PHE A 162 -2.23 -7.49 14.06
CA PHE A 162 -1.86 -6.20 14.64
C PHE A 162 -2.69 -5.89 15.89
N ALA A 163 -4.01 -6.09 15.81
CA ALA A 163 -4.90 -5.82 16.94
C ALA A 163 -4.64 -6.76 18.13
N GLN A 164 -4.29 -8.02 17.88
CA GLN A 164 -3.87 -8.97 18.92
C GLN A 164 -2.57 -8.52 19.60
N GLN A 165 -1.54 -8.24 18.80
CA GLN A 165 -0.24 -7.78 19.33
C GLN A 165 -0.36 -6.45 20.09
N ALA A 166 -1.18 -5.51 19.60
CA ALA A 166 -1.40 -4.24 20.27
C ALA A 166 -2.15 -4.41 21.61
N ALA A 167 -3.12 -5.33 21.69
CA ALA A 167 -3.85 -5.62 22.93
C ALA A 167 -2.97 -6.24 24.03
N GLU A 168 -1.84 -6.85 23.66
CA GLU A 168 -0.87 -7.45 24.58
C GLU A 168 0.18 -6.45 25.10
N GLN A 169 0.20 -5.21 24.59
CA GLN A 169 1.19 -4.20 24.99
C GLN A 169 0.91 -3.67 26.41
N GLU A 170 1.98 -3.45 27.18
CA GLU A 170 1.88 -2.91 28.53
C GLU A 170 1.23 -1.52 28.53
N GLY A 171 0.16 -1.36 29.32
CA GLY A 171 -0.62 -0.12 29.40
C GLY A 171 -1.79 -0.01 28.43
N GLU A 172 -1.98 -0.98 27.53
CA GLU A 172 -3.19 -1.06 26.70
C GLU A 172 -4.38 -1.59 27.52
N THR A 173 -5.53 -0.91 27.41
CA THR A 173 -6.75 -1.27 28.15
C THR A 173 -7.86 -1.78 27.24
N ARG A 174 -7.71 -1.60 25.93
CA ARG A 174 -8.65 -2.05 24.90
C ARG A 174 -8.36 -3.49 24.51
N ASN A 175 -9.41 -4.25 24.23
CA ASN A 175 -9.26 -5.59 23.66
C ASN A 175 -8.97 -5.52 22.14
N ALA A 176 -8.52 -6.64 21.57
CA ALA A 176 -8.22 -6.75 20.14
C ALA A 176 -9.40 -6.34 19.24
N ASP A 177 -10.64 -6.67 19.62
CA ASP A 177 -11.83 -6.27 18.86
C ASP A 177 -12.00 -4.75 18.76
N ALA A 178 -11.80 -4.05 19.88
CA ALA A 178 -11.89 -2.59 19.93
C ALA A 178 -10.76 -1.95 19.10
N ILE A 179 -9.54 -2.45 19.22
CA ILE A 179 -8.39 -1.98 18.41
C ILE A 179 -8.66 -2.22 16.93
N GLN A 180 -9.13 -3.41 16.56
CA GLN A 180 -9.49 -3.75 15.19
C GLN A 180 -10.54 -2.78 14.61
N ARG A 181 -11.55 -2.37 15.39
CA ARG A 181 -12.56 -1.40 14.95
C ARG A 181 -11.97 -0.01 14.68
N ILE A 182 -11.06 0.42 15.54
CA ILE A 182 -10.42 1.73 15.46
C ILE A 182 -9.49 1.79 14.23
N GLU A 183 -8.69 0.74 14.04
CA GLU A 183 -7.62 0.72 13.04
C GLU A 183 -8.08 0.24 11.65
N ALA A 184 -9.28 -0.34 11.52
CA ALA A 184 -9.81 -0.87 10.26
C ALA A 184 -9.71 0.13 9.09
N GLY A 185 -10.07 1.40 9.33
CA GLY A 185 -9.99 2.40 8.28
C GLY A 185 -8.56 2.72 7.86
N ARG A 186 -7.59 2.74 8.77
CA ARG A 186 -6.17 2.97 8.42
C ARG A 186 -5.64 1.88 7.50
N PHE A 187 -5.90 0.62 7.81
CA PHE A 187 -5.49 -0.50 6.96
C PHE A 187 -6.16 -0.47 5.58
N ALA A 188 -7.40 0.02 5.48
CA ALA A 188 -8.04 0.25 4.18
C ALA A 188 -7.30 1.34 3.37
N LEU A 189 -6.99 2.48 4.00
CA LEU A 189 -6.35 3.63 3.34
C LEU A 189 -4.96 3.33 2.80
N ARG A 190 -4.21 2.45 3.48
CA ARG A 190 -2.88 2.01 3.04
C ARG A 190 -2.87 1.37 1.66
N ALA A 191 -3.98 0.73 1.29
CA ALA A 191 -4.16 0.15 -0.03
C ALA A 191 -4.89 1.09 -0.98
N THR A 192 -6.02 1.64 -0.57
CA THR A 192 -6.90 2.39 -1.48
C THR A 192 -6.26 3.66 -2.00
N ILE A 193 -5.62 4.46 -1.13
CA ILE A 193 -5.05 5.73 -1.54
C ILE A 193 -3.88 5.53 -2.52
N PRO A 194 -2.90 4.65 -2.28
CA PRO A 194 -1.89 4.35 -3.29
C PRO A 194 -2.46 3.75 -4.58
N LEU A 195 -3.48 2.90 -4.53
CA LEU A 195 -4.12 2.38 -5.76
C LEU A 195 -4.74 3.51 -6.59
N LEU A 196 -5.45 4.46 -5.96
CA LEU A 196 -6.05 5.60 -6.65
C LEU A 196 -4.98 6.55 -7.22
N ALA A 197 -3.88 6.78 -6.48
CA ALA A 197 -2.75 7.58 -6.93
C ALA A 197 -1.94 6.94 -8.08
N ASN A 198 -2.07 5.63 -8.28
CA ASN A 198 -1.40 4.90 -9.37
C ASN A 198 -2.38 4.50 -10.49
N HIS A 199 -3.47 5.24 -10.63
CA HIS A 199 -4.49 5.02 -11.65
C HIS A 199 -5.20 3.65 -11.66
N ALA A 200 -5.08 2.86 -10.59
CA ALA A 200 -5.65 1.51 -10.47
C ALA A 200 -7.09 1.54 -9.91
N VAL A 201 -7.99 2.30 -10.54
CA VAL A 201 -9.35 2.57 -10.03
C VAL A 201 -10.20 1.30 -9.91
N SER A 202 -10.18 0.42 -10.91
CA SER A 202 -10.96 -0.82 -10.88
C SER A 202 -10.48 -1.78 -9.79
N GLN A 203 -9.17 -1.78 -9.52
CA GLN A 203 -8.53 -2.58 -8.50
C GLN A 203 -8.81 -2.00 -7.11
N ALA A 204 -8.83 -0.67 -6.96
CA ALA A 204 -9.25 0.00 -5.73
C ALA A 204 -10.70 -0.33 -5.36
N ILE A 205 -11.62 -0.35 -6.34
CA ILE A 205 -13.02 -0.76 -6.13
C ILE A 205 -13.08 -2.21 -5.66
N THR A 206 -12.46 -3.13 -6.39
CA THR A 206 -12.44 -4.57 -6.04
C THR A 206 -11.83 -4.81 -4.66
N PHE A 207 -10.73 -4.11 -4.34
CA PHE A 207 -10.09 -4.15 -3.03
C PHE A 207 -11.07 -3.70 -1.95
N GLN A 208 -11.67 -2.51 -2.11
CA GLN A 208 -12.57 -1.90 -1.12
C GLN A 208 -13.79 -2.79 -0.84
N GLU A 209 -14.43 -3.32 -1.89
CA GLU A 209 -15.57 -4.23 -1.77
C GLU A 209 -15.19 -5.51 -1.01
N THR A 210 -14.05 -6.12 -1.37
CA THR A 210 -13.57 -7.35 -0.70
C THR A 210 -13.21 -7.07 0.75
N TYR A 211 -12.47 -5.99 1.02
CA TYR A 211 -12.03 -5.59 2.35
C TYR A 211 -13.23 -5.34 3.26
N LEU A 212 -14.19 -4.51 2.84
CA LEU A 212 -15.40 -4.20 3.59
C LEU A 212 -16.22 -5.45 3.87
N THR A 213 -16.43 -6.31 2.88
CA THR A 213 -17.18 -7.56 3.04
C THR A 213 -16.56 -8.43 4.13
N GLN A 214 -15.23 -8.57 4.13
CA GLN A 214 -14.54 -9.38 5.13
C GLN A 214 -14.50 -8.73 6.51
N VAL A 215 -14.13 -7.45 6.60
CA VAL A 215 -13.99 -6.78 7.91
C VAL A 215 -15.32 -6.55 8.61
N THR A 216 -16.41 -6.34 7.86
CA THR A 216 -17.75 -6.18 8.45
C THR A 216 -18.37 -7.54 8.82
N LYS A 217 -17.97 -8.62 8.15
CA LYS A 217 -18.33 -9.99 8.52
C LYS A 217 -17.69 -10.39 9.85
N SER A 218 -16.41 -10.08 10.05
CA SER A 218 -15.73 -10.33 11.32
C SER A 218 -16.14 -9.35 12.42
N GLN A 219 -16.42 -8.10 12.07
CA GLN A 219 -16.67 -7.03 13.03
C GLN A 219 -17.97 -6.25 12.72
N LYS A 220 -19.12 -6.85 13.02
CA LYS A 220 -20.46 -6.29 12.71
C LYS A 220 -20.73 -4.93 13.35
N SER A 221 -20.13 -4.69 14.49
CA SER A 221 -20.17 -3.45 15.26
C SER A 221 -19.49 -2.25 14.58
N LEU A 222 -18.73 -2.46 13.49
CA LEU A 222 -18.28 -1.36 12.63
C LEU A 222 -19.44 -0.65 11.96
N LEU A 223 -20.55 -1.36 11.72
CA LEU A 223 -21.70 -0.85 10.99
C LEU A 223 -22.62 -0.06 11.92
N LEU A 224 -23.06 1.10 11.43
CA LEU A 224 -24.13 1.85 12.07
C LEU A 224 -25.47 1.12 11.90
N PRO A 225 -26.38 1.17 12.90
CA PRO A 225 -27.66 0.47 12.89
C PRO A 225 -28.68 1.19 11.99
N VAL A 226 -28.41 1.18 10.68
CA VAL A 226 -29.19 1.87 9.65
C VAL A 226 -29.65 0.84 8.62
N THR A 227 -30.90 0.93 8.16
CA THR A 227 -31.46 0.02 7.14
C THR A 227 -31.97 0.81 5.93
N PRO A 228 -31.57 0.47 4.68
CA PRO A 228 -30.53 -0.50 4.33
C PRO A 228 -29.12 0.01 4.68
N ASN A 229 -28.21 -0.93 4.97
CA ASN A 229 -26.76 -0.75 5.05
C ASN A 229 -26.12 -2.04 4.48
N PRO A 230 -25.40 -1.97 3.34
CA PRO A 230 -24.90 -0.77 2.66
C PRO A 230 -25.99 0.01 1.90
N ARG A 231 -25.67 1.26 1.54
CA ARG A 231 -26.53 2.15 0.75
C ARG A 231 -25.96 2.38 -0.64
N PRO A 232 -26.79 2.53 -1.68
CA PRO A 232 -26.31 2.97 -2.99
C PRO A 232 -25.56 4.30 -2.87
N TYR A 233 -24.41 4.39 -3.53
CA TYR A 233 -23.69 5.65 -3.66
C TYR A 233 -24.51 6.66 -4.48
N VAL A 234 -24.56 7.91 -4.00
CA VAL A 234 -25.14 9.04 -4.73
C VAL A 234 -24.09 10.13 -4.81
N PRO A 235 -23.66 10.56 -6.01
CA PRO A 235 -22.65 11.60 -6.16
C PRO A 235 -23.09 12.92 -5.52
N PRO A 236 -22.34 13.45 -4.53
CA PRO A 236 -22.72 14.68 -3.83
C PRO A 236 -22.76 15.87 -4.79
N GLY A 237 -23.89 16.59 -4.84
CA GLY A 237 -24.03 17.79 -5.65
C GLY A 237 -24.21 17.56 -7.16
N SER A 238 -24.42 16.31 -7.60
CA SER A 238 -24.75 16.03 -9.00
C SER A 238 -26.12 16.61 -9.40
N PRO A 239 -26.24 17.25 -10.57
CA PRO A 239 -27.51 17.78 -11.07
C PRO A 239 -28.44 16.70 -11.62
N THR A 240 -27.93 15.50 -11.91
CA THR A 240 -28.75 14.35 -12.34
C THR A 240 -29.35 13.63 -11.14
N PRO A 241 -30.65 13.29 -11.16
CA PRO A 241 -31.29 12.53 -10.10
C PRO A 241 -30.59 11.17 -9.91
N SER A 242 -30.47 10.74 -8.65
CA SER A 242 -29.73 9.55 -8.18
C SER A 242 -30.10 8.24 -8.89
N THR A 243 -31.24 8.20 -9.57
CA THR A 243 -31.74 7.04 -10.33
C THR A 243 -31.09 6.86 -11.70
N THR A 244 -30.31 7.83 -12.19
CA THR A 244 -29.67 7.81 -13.52
C THR A 244 -28.15 7.72 -13.49
N THR A 245 -27.52 7.93 -12.33
CA THR A 245 -26.08 7.70 -12.16
C THR A 245 -25.85 6.21 -12.00
N ASN A 246 -25.43 5.53 -13.08
CA ASN A 246 -25.06 4.11 -13.11
C ASN A 246 -23.76 3.85 -12.32
N SER A 247 -23.75 4.15 -11.02
CA SER A 247 -22.74 3.68 -10.08
C SER A 247 -23.33 2.51 -9.31
N ASN A 248 -22.95 1.29 -9.68
CA ASN A 248 -23.28 0.07 -8.92
C ASN A 248 -22.55 -0.01 -7.56
N LEU A 249 -21.87 1.07 -7.16
CA LEU A 249 -21.12 1.14 -5.90
C LEU A 249 -22.08 1.24 -4.72
N GLN A 250 -21.81 0.44 -3.70
CA GLN A 250 -22.51 0.46 -2.44
C GLN A 250 -21.56 0.94 -1.34
N LEU A 251 -22.01 1.91 -0.53
CA LEU A 251 -21.27 2.44 0.60
C LEU A 251 -21.83 1.89 1.91
N TYR A 252 -20.96 1.28 2.70
CA TYR A 252 -21.27 0.89 4.06
C TYR A 252 -21.21 2.12 4.97
N LEU A 253 -22.26 2.30 5.78
CA LEU A 253 -22.29 3.32 6.82
C LEU A 253 -21.60 2.77 8.07
N THR A 254 -20.45 3.34 8.41
CA THR A 254 -19.60 2.85 9.50
C THR A 254 -19.35 3.93 10.54
N ALA A 255 -19.01 3.52 11.77
CA ALA A 255 -18.57 4.43 12.83
C ALA A 255 -17.09 4.87 12.68
N ASN A 256 -16.39 4.38 11.65
CA ASN A 256 -14.96 4.65 11.44
C ASN A 256 -14.77 5.72 10.34
N ALA A 257 -14.25 6.88 10.71
CA ALA A 257 -14.08 8.02 9.80
C ALA A 257 -13.12 7.72 8.64
N ASP A 258 -11.99 7.06 8.91
CA ASP A 258 -10.99 6.68 7.91
C ASP A 258 -11.58 5.73 6.86
N LEU A 259 -12.41 4.78 7.29
CA LEU A 259 -13.09 3.84 6.41
C LEU A 259 -14.18 4.52 5.57
N ASN A 260 -14.91 5.47 6.15
CA ASN A 260 -15.89 6.30 5.44
C ASN A 260 -15.21 7.18 4.38
N PHE A 261 -14.06 7.78 4.72
CA PHE A 261 -13.24 8.56 3.79
C PHE A 261 -12.71 7.68 2.63
N SER A 262 -12.15 6.49 2.93
CA SER A 262 -11.68 5.54 1.92
C SER A 262 -12.76 5.21 0.89
N GLN A 263 -13.96 4.86 1.38
CA GLN A 263 -15.12 4.55 0.56
C GLN A 263 -15.53 5.71 -0.36
N MET A 264 -15.64 6.92 0.20
CA MET A 264 -16.02 8.10 -0.57
C MET A 264 -14.94 8.52 -1.57
N ALA A 265 -13.66 8.39 -1.22
CA ALA A 265 -12.54 8.67 -2.11
C ALA A 265 -12.55 7.76 -3.34
N VAL A 266 -12.74 6.45 -3.14
CA VAL A 266 -12.90 5.48 -4.25
C VAL A 266 -14.10 5.83 -5.11
N ALA A 267 -15.24 6.20 -4.50
CA ALA A 267 -16.45 6.54 -5.25
C ALA A 267 -16.29 7.81 -6.10
N LEU A 268 -15.74 8.89 -5.55
CA LEU A 268 -15.51 10.15 -6.27
C LEU A 268 -14.48 9.98 -7.40
N VAL A 269 -13.40 9.23 -7.16
CA VAL A 269 -12.40 8.94 -8.20
C VAL A 269 -12.98 8.04 -9.30
N SER A 270 -13.80 7.06 -8.94
CA SER A 270 -14.53 6.23 -9.92
C SER A 270 -15.43 7.08 -10.82
N GLU A 271 -16.14 8.04 -10.24
CA GLU A 271 -16.98 8.96 -11.01
C GLU A 271 -16.15 9.87 -11.93
N SER A 272 -15.04 10.41 -11.43
CA SER A 272 -14.10 11.17 -12.26
C SER A 272 -13.56 10.33 -13.42
N ASN A 273 -13.16 9.09 -13.15
CA ASN A 273 -12.64 8.18 -14.17
C ASN A 273 -13.66 7.91 -15.29
N LYS A 274 -14.94 7.70 -14.94
CA LYS A 274 -16.02 7.54 -15.92
C LYS A 274 -16.27 8.81 -16.73
N LEU A 275 -16.22 9.98 -16.10
CA LEU A 275 -16.43 11.24 -16.80
C LEU A 275 -15.28 11.54 -17.76
N ARG A 276 -14.04 11.20 -17.41
CA ARG A 276 -12.87 11.40 -18.29
C ARG A 276 -12.93 10.62 -19.60
N THR A 277 -13.62 9.47 -19.63
CA THR A 277 -13.82 8.71 -20.88
C THR A 277 -14.84 9.38 -21.80
N THR A 278 -15.73 10.21 -21.25
CA THR A 278 -16.87 10.81 -21.98
C THR A 278 -16.69 12.31 -22.22
N SER A 279 -15.93 13.01 -21.38
CA SER A 279 -15.78 14.47 -21.37
C SER A 279 -14.40 14.87 -20.90
N SER A 280 -13.82 15.90 -21.53
CA SER A 280 -12.46 16.36 -21.24
C SER A 280 -12.34 17.18 -19.94
N ARG A 281 -13.45 17.75 -19.44
CA ARG A 281 -13.45 18.62 -18.26
C ARG A 281 -14.23 17.98 -17.10
N ILE A 282 -13.60 17.94 -15.93
CA ILE A 282 -14.23 17.52 -14.67
C ILE A 282 -15.21 18.62 -14.19
N PRO A 283 -16.48 18.29 -13.88
CA PRO A 283 -17.45 19.24 -13.37
C PRO A 283 -17.07 19.85 -12.02
N ASP A 284 -17.49 21.10 -11.80
CA ASP A 284 -17.18 21.82 -10.55
C ASP A 284 -17.83 21.19 -9.32
N TRP A 285 -19.01 20.55 -9.46
CA TRP A 285 -19.65 19.84 -8.34
C TRP A 285 -18.78 18.69 -7.82
N LEU A 286 -18.16 17.92 -8.73
CA LEU A 286 -17.33 16.76 -8.37
C LEU A 286 -16.00 17.22 -7.77
N ARG A 287 -15.43 18.30 -8.33
CA ARG A 287 -14.26 18.98 -7.77
C ARG A 287 -14.53 19.47 -6.35
N ASN A 288 -15.66 20.15 -6.12
CA ASN A 288 -16.05 20.65 -4.81
C ASN A 288 -16.34 19.52 -3.81
N ALA A 289 -16.94 18.41 -4.27
CA ALA A 289 -17.17 17.22 -3.44
C ALA A 289 -15.84 16.65 -2.92
N TRP A 290 -14.81 16.52 -3.77
CA TRP A 290 -13.47 16.10 -3.34
C TRP A 290 -12.84 17.08 -2.34
N ILE A 291 -12.87 18.39 -2.64
CA ILE A 291 -12.32 19.43 -1.74
C ILE A 291 -12.98 19.34 -0.36
N ASN A 292 -14.32 19.22 -0.32
CA ASN A 292 -15.05 19.15 0.94
C ASN A 292 -14.76 17.86 1.70
N LEU A 293 -14.66 16.72 1.00
CA LEU A 293 -14.28 15.44 1.60
C LEU A 293 -12.92 15.54 2.29
N VAL A 294 -11.90 16.04 1.58
CA VAL A 294 -10.54 16.18 2.14
C VAL A 294 -10.53 17.13 3.32
N ARG A 295 -11.16 18.31 3.20
CA ARG A 295 -11.23 19.30 4.30
C ARG A 295 -11.96 18.76 5.53
N GLN A 296 -13.03 18.01 5.33
CA GLN A 296 -13.76 17.39 6.43
C GLN A 296 -12.89 16.35 7.12
N TYR A 297 -12.23 15.49 6.34
CA TYR A 297 -11.40 14.42 6.87
C TYR A 297 -10.15 14.96 7.60
N GLU A 298 -9.50 16.01 7.08
CA GLU A 298 -8.41 16.71 7.78
C GLU A 298 -8.83 17.31 9.13
N ARG A 299 -10.11 17.66 9.29
CA ARG A 299 -10.66 18.20 10.54
C ARG A 299 -11.06 17.09 11.52
N GLU A 300 -11.67 16.01 11.03
CA GLU A 300 -12.31 14.99 11.86
C GLU A 300 -11.40 13.80 12.19
N ALA A 301 -10.36 13.56 11.40
CA ALA A 301 -9.50 12.38 11.52
C ALA A 301 -8.01 12.76 11.48
N PRO A 302 -7.37 13.01 12.63
CA PRO A 302 -5.92 13.24 12.70
C PRO A 302 -5.08 12.01 12.32
N ALA A 303 -5.69 10.85 11.99
CA ALA A 303 -5.01 9.67 11.48
C ALA A 303 -4.11 9.97 10.27
N LEU A 304 -4.49 10.94 9.44
CA LEU A 304 -3.64 11.45 8.34
C LEU A 304 -2.30 12.05 8.80
N MET A 305 -2.17 12.47 10.06
CA MET A 305 -0.90 12.95 10.59
C MET A 305 0.13 11.81 10.73
N HIS A 306 -0.32 10.57 10.87
CA HIS A 306 0.56 9.42 11.13
C HIS A 306 0.93 8.60 9.89
N GLU A 307 0.21 8.77 8.78
CA GLU A 307 0.46 8.03 7.53
C GLU A 307 1.02 8.97 6.45
N ASP A 308 2.34 9.20 6.47
CA ASP A 308 3.02 10.13 5.54
C ASP A 308 2.74 9.82 4.07
N GLY A 309 2.74 8.54 3.68
CA GLY A 309 2.50 8.12 2.30
C GLY A 309 1.07 8.42 1.85
N VAL A 310 0.08 8.13 2.71
CA VAL A 310 -1.34 8.41 2.44
C VAL A 310 -1.57 9.92 2.31
N ARG A 311 -1.02 10.72 3.22
CA ARG A 311 -1.14 12.18 3.20
C ARG A 311 -0.52 12.78 1.95
N ALA A 312 0.67 12.31 1.55
CA ALA A 312 1.37 12.82 0.38
C ALA A 312 0.64 12.51 -0.94
N ALA A 313 -0.10 11.40 -0.99
CA ALA A 313 -0.85 10.98 -2.18
C ALA A 313 -2.18 11.75 -2.38
N ILE A 314 -2.80 12.29 -1.34
CA ILE A 314 -4.09 13.00 -1.45
C ILE A 314 -4.01 14.23 -2.38
N PRO A 315 -3.00 15.12 -2.28
CA PRO A 315 -2.83 16.23 -3.24
C PRO A 315 -2.58 15.76 -4.68
N GLN A 316 -1.85 14.65 -4.86
CA GLN A 316 -1.62 14.05 -6.17
C GLN A 316 -2.94 13.59 -6.79
N ILE A 317 -3.76 12.85 -6.03
CA ILE A 317 -5.10 12.42 -6.46
C ILE A 317 -5.97 13.62 -6.83
N GLY A 318 -5.95 14.68 -5.99
CA GLY A 318 -6.64 15.94 -6.25
C GLY A 318 -6.27 16.56 -7.61
N ALA A 319 -4.98 16.58 -7.93
CA ALA A 319 -4.48 17.13 -9.19
C ALA A 319 -4.85 16.25 -10.39
N GLU A 320 -4.58 14.95 -10.31
CA GLU A 320 -4.73 14.01 -11.43
C GLU A 320 -6.17 13.69 -11.78
N TRP A 321 -7.04 13.55 -10.77
CA TRP A 321 -8.43 13.14 -10.97
C TRP A 321 -9.40 14.31 -10.97
N PHE A 322 -9.07 15.43 -10.35
CA PHE A 322 -10.00 16.55 -10.22
C PHE A 322 -9.48 17.86 -10.83
N GLY A 323 -8.24 17.86 -11.34
CA GLY A 323 -7.62 19.04 -11.96
C GLY A 323 -7.38 20.18 -10.96
N LEU A 324 -7.14 19.84 -9.70
CA LEU A 324 -6.79 20.80 -8.65
C LEU A 324 -5.34 21.25 -8.78
N GLN A 325 -5.08 22.52 -8.49
CA GLN A 325 -3.72 23.02 -8.39
C GLN A 325 -3.08 22.43 -7.13
N GLN A 326 -1.90 21.81 -7.27
CA GLN A 326 -1.17 21.34 -6.10
C GLN A 326 -0.78 22.55 -5.24
N PRO A 327 -0.98 22.49 -3.90
CA PRO A 327 -0.56 23.57 -3.02
C PRO A 327 0.96 23.75 -3.18
N ARG A 328 1.39 24.99 -3.50
CA ARG A 328 2.82 25.31 -3.58
C ARG A 328 3.47 24.98 -2.24
N ASN A 329 4.48 24.13 -2.28
CA ASN A 329 5.21 23.68 -1.10
C ASN A 329 5.86 24.90 -0.42
N GLN A 330 5.35 25.33 0.74
CA GLN A 330 5.89 26.47 1.49
C GLN A 330 7.28 26.22 2.11
N GLY A 331 7.92 25.08 1.83
CA GLY A 331 9.27 24.76 2.29
C GLY A 331 10.39 25.57 1.62
N ASN A 332 10.11 26.27 0.51
CA ASN A 332 11.11 27.04 -0.23
C ASN A 332 11.27 28.50 0.19
N MET A 333 10.55 28.98 1.22
CA MET A 333 10.59 30.41 1.55
C MET A 333 11.97 30.90 2.01
N LEU A 334 12.76 30.07 2.70
CA LEU A 334 14.12 30.44 3.15
C LEU A 334 15.12 30.46 1.97
N SER A 335 14.96 29.53 1.01
CA SER A 335 15.78 29.48 -0.21
C SER A 335 15.45 30.64 -1.15
N ASP A 336 14.17 30.97 -1.30
CA ASP A 336 13.71 32.10 -2.10
C ASP A 336 14.06 33.45 -1.46
N MET A 337 14.05 33.54 -0.12
CA MET A 337 14.57 34.72 0.59
C MET A 337 16.08 34.86 0.42
N MET A 338 16.87 33.79 0.55
CA MET A 338 18.32 33.85 0.32
C MET A 338 18.65 34.16 -1.13
N ALA A 339 17.91 33.63 -2.10
CA ALA A 339 18.07 33.97 -3.52
C ALA A 339 17.70 35.44 -3.80
N SER A 340 16.67 35.96 -3.13
CA SER A 340 16.27 37.37 -3.22
C SER A 340 17.22 38.32 -2.47
N LEU A 341 17.93 37.86 -1.45
CA LEU A 341 18.91 38.66 -0.71
C LEU A 341 20.30 38.65 -1.36
N PHE A 342 20.66 37.57 -2.07
CA PHE A 342 21.98 37.38 -2.65
C PHE A 342 22.03 37.44 -4.19
N GLY A 343 20.89 37.56 -4.88
CA GLY A 343 20.80 37.58 -6.35
C GLY A 343 20.25 38.90 -6.90
N GLY A 344 21.13 39.81 -7.30
CA GLY A 344 20.80 40.99 -8.10
C GLY A 344 20.26 40.62 -9.51
N PRO A 345 19.75 41.60 -10.28
CA PRO A 345 18.93 41.34 -11.46
C PRO A 345 19.75 40.71 -12.59
N SER A 346 19.46 39.44 -12.91
CA SER A 346 20.01 38.76 -14.08
C SER A 346 19.08 38.92 -15.29
N SER A 347 19.60 39.70 -16.24
CA SER A 347 19.26 39.76 -17.66
C SER A 347 18.87 38.39 -18.26
N GLY A 348 17.78 38.38 -19.03
CA GLY A 348 17.28 37.21 -19.75
C GLY A 348 18.25 36.66 -20.81
N GLY A 349 18.17 35.35 -21.03
CA GLY A 349 18.95 34.67 -22.05
C GLY A 349 18.86 33.15 -22.01
N ASN A 350 17.84 32.62 -22.69
CA ASN A 350 17.84 31.42 -23.52
C ASN A 350 18.01 30.00 -22.92
N GLY A 351 17.07 29.11 -23.32
CA GLY A 351 17.37 27.76 -23.79
C GLY A 351 17.61 26.66 -22.75
N GLY A 352 16.68 25.72 -22.66
CA GLY A 352 16.90 24.44 -21.98
C GLY A 352 15.75 23.47 -22.20
N GLY A 353 15.89 22.58 -23.19
CA GLY A 353 14.90 21.57 -23.51
C GLY A 353 14.60 20.63 -22.35
N GLU A 354 13.32 20.35 -22.16
CA GLU A 354 12.81 19.34 -21.24
C GLU A 354 13.20 17.95 -21.76
N GLN A 355 14.37 17.45 -21.35
CA GLN A 355 14.61 16.03 -21.29
C GLN A 355 13.79 15.48 -20.11
N LYS A 356 12.64 14.88 -20.43
CA LYS A 356 11.94 13.94 -19.55
C LYS A 356 12.91 12.81 -19.18
N GLN A 357 13.63 12.97 -18.08
CA GLN A 357 14.13 11.84 -17.34
C GLN A 357 12.90 11.13 -16.78
N GLN A 358 12.46 10.08 -17.47
CA GLN A 358 11.73 8.99 -16.84
C GLN A 358 12.67 8.37 -15.80
N GLN A 359 12.85 9.04 -14.66
CA GLN A 359 13.16 8.33 -13.43
C GLN A 359 12.02 7.34 -13.27
N GLN A 360 12.33 6.05 -13.36
CA GLN A 360 11.43 4.97 -12.99
C GLN A 360 10.96 5.24 -11.57
N GLN A 361 9.82 5.93 -11.43
CA GLN A 361 9.19 6.17 -10.15
C GLN A 361 8.69 4.80 -9.68
N GLN A 362 9.45 4.20 -8.77
CA GLN A 362 9.00 3.05 -8.01
C GLN A 362 7.69 3.46 -7.32
N ILE A 363 6.65 2.65 -7.49
CA ILE A 363 5.34 2.92 -6.90
C ILE A 363 5.51 3.07 -5.39
N LYS A 364 5.20 4.27 -4.89
CA LYS A 364 5.26 4.56 -3.45
C LYS A 364 4.00 3.99 -2.80
N GLY A 365 4.17 2.96 -1.96
CA GLY A 365 3.13 2.46 -1.07
C GLY A 365 2.89 3.39 0.13
N ALA A 366 2.07 2.94 1.09
CA ALA A 366 1.69 3.74 2.25
C ALA A 366 2.84 4.04 3.24
N GLY A 367 3.89 3.20 3.28
CA GLY A 367 5.04 3.35 4.17
C GLY A 367 5.03 2.34 5.32
N ALA A 368 5.61 2.68 6.49
CA ALA A 368 5.60 1.83 7.69
C ALA A 368 4.16 1.68 8.25
N PRO A 369 3.80 0.57 8.94
CA PRO A 369 2.46 0.38 9.50
C PRO A 369 2.05 1.48 10.48
N PRO A 370 0.73 1.70 10.67
CA PRO A 370 0.24 2.64 11.66
C PRO A 370 0.75 2.24 13.04
N LYS A 371 1.22 3.22 13.80
CA LYS A 371 1.39 3.04 15.25
C LYS A 371 0.00 2.91 15.88
N PRO A 372 -0.19 2.01 16.87
CA PRO A 372 -1.44 1.93 17.61
C PRO A 372 -1.85 3.32 18.10
N MET A 373 -3.09 3.72 17.86
CA MET A 373 -3.59 4.99 18.38
C MET A 373 -3.50 4.98 19.91
N ALA A 374 -2.77 5.92 20.50
CA ALA A 374 -2.73 6.08 21.95
C ALA A 374 -4.16 6.25 22.50
N PRO A 375 -4.46 5.75 23.71
CA PRO A 375 -5.75 5.99 24.32
C PRO A 375 -6.02 7.50 24.38
N LEU A 376 -7.23 7.90 23.99
CA LEU A 376 -7.70 9.27 24.18
C LEU A 376 -7.64 9.55 25.68
N THR A 377 -6.61 10.27 26.12
CA THR A 377 -6.62 10.86 27.46
C THR A 377 -7.71 11.91 27.45
N THR A 378 -8.88 11.55 27.94
CA THR A 378 -9.88 12.53 28.37
C THR A 378 -9.23 13.32 29.49
N THR A 379 -8.55 14.41 29.15
CA THR A 379 -8.25 15.49 30.11
C THR A 379 -9.58 16.17 30.41
N ALA A 380 -10.38 15.51 31.24
CA ALA A 380 -11.47 16.15 31.93
C ALA A 380 -10.84 17.14 32.91
N THR A 381 -10.72 18.39 32.48
CA THR A 381 -10.56 19.52 33.38
C THR A 381 -11.85 19.67 34.17
N VAL A 382 -12.00 18.85 35.22
CA VAL A 382 -12.98 19.10 36.27
C VAL A 382 -12.29 19.90 37.36
N GLY A 383 -12.25 21.20 37.15
CA GLY A 383 -12.19 22.14 38.27
C GLY A 383 -13.53 22.06 39.01
N ALA A 384 -13.55 21.32 40.11
CA ALA A 384 -14.55 21.50 41.15
C ALA A 384 -13.91 21.03 42.47
N GLN A 385 -13.38 22.00 43.21
CA GLN A 385 -13.11 21.85 44.62
C GLN A 385 -14.41 21.43 45.31
N ASN A 386 -14.38 20.30 46.01
CA ASN A 386 -15.24 20.06 47.15
C ASN A 386 -14.43 19.33 48.21
N SER A 387 -13.94 20.11 49.16
CA SER A 387 -13.41 19.68 50.44
C SER A 387 -14.51 19.01 51.25
N ALA A 388 -14.41 17.70 51.45
CA ALA A 388 -15.14 17.00 52.50
C ALA A 388 -14.28 17.07 53.78
N ALA A 389 -14.64 17.96 54.69
CA ALA A 389 -14.09 18.00 56.03
C ALA A 389 -14.92 17.07 56.94
N VAL A 390 -14.19 16.30 57.74
CA VAL A 390 -14.63 15.31 58.71
C VAL A 390 -15.41 15.99 59.84
N ALA A 391 -16.50 15.35 60.27
CA ALA A 391 -17.25 15.72 61.47
C ALA A 391 -16.47 15.30 62.72
N ASP A 392 -16.31 16.21 63.69
CA ASP A 392 -16.13 15.84 65.08
C ASP A 392 -16.67 16.94 66.01
N ASP A 393 -17.12 16.47 67.17
CA ASP A 393 -17.90 17.08 68.25
C ASP A 393 -17.48 18.48 68.74
N LEU A 394 -18.45 19.27 69.25
CA LEU A 394 -18.56 19.69 70.67
C LEU A 394 -19.53 20.88 70.87
N VAL A 395 -20.69 20.58 71.49
CA VAL A 395 -21.22 21.14 72.76
C VAL A 395 -21.25 22.66 73.00
N ASP A 396 -22.48 23.14 73.29
CA ASP A 396 -22.96 24.23 74.17
C ASP A 396 -22.26 25.61 74.19
N ASP A 397 -23.01 26.70 73.95
CA ASP A 397 -23.61 27.53 75.01
C ASP A 397 -24.03 28.94 74.53
N GLU A 398 -25.13 29.41 75.15
CA GLU A 398 -25.52 30.81 75.45
C GLU A 398 -25.97 31.80 74.36
N MET A 399 -27.29 32.06 74.44
CA MET A 399 -28.03 33.33 74.48
C MET A 399 -27.26 34.68 74.46
N ASP A 400 -27.96 35.63 73.82
CA ASP A 400 -27.80 37.10 73.73
C ASP A 400 -26.85 37.71 72.66
#